data_AF-A0A8C6TSQ4-F1
#
_entry.id   AF-A0A8C6TSQ4-F1
#
_cell.length_a   1.000
_cell.length_b   1.000
_cell.length_c   1.000
_cell.angle_alpha   90.00
_cell.angle_beta   90.00
_cell.angle_gamma   90.00
#
_symmetry.space_group_name_H-M   'P 1'
#
loop_
_entity.id
_entity.type
_entity.pdbx_description
1 polymer ?
#
loop_
_entity_poly.entity_id
_entity_poly.type
_entity_poly.pdbx_seq_one_letter_code
_entity_poly.pdbx_strand_id
1 'polypeptide(L)'
;MSVVKPRVATIEEMAKFHSDSYLEHLHKISQDGDNDDPQSTDFGLGYDCPIVEGIFDYAAAVGGASITAAQCLMDQKCEVAINWAGWHHAK
;
A
#
# COMPACT_ATOMS: atom_id res chain seq x y z
N MET A 1 7.96 -5.87 23.96
CA MET A 1 7.36 -5.57 22.63
C MET A 1 5.96 -6.14 22.62
N SER A 2 4.96 -5.36 22.22
CA SER A 2 3.59 -5.85 22.02
C SER A 2 3.39 -6.15 20.54
N VAL A 3 2.79 -7.29 20.20
CA VAL A 3 2.46 -7.64 18.82
C VAL A 3 1.05 -7.15 18.53
N VAL A 4 0.94 -6.16 17.63
CA VAL A 4 -0.33 -5.60 17.20
C VAL A 4 -0.62 -6.11 15.80
N LYS A 5 -1.79 -6.74 15.59
CA LYS A 5 -2.23 -7.14 14.25
C LYS A 5 -2.56 -5.88 13.44
N PRO A 6 -1.93 -5.65 12.26
CA PRO A 6 -2.24 -4.50 11.44
C PRO A 6 -3.63 -4.64 10.83
N ARG A 7 -4.27 -3.50 10.55
CA ARG A 7 -5.42 -3.45 9.64
C ARG A 7 -4.94 -3.21 8.22
N VAL A 8 -5.79 -3.54 7.24
CA VAL A 8 -5.60 -3.17 5.84
C VAL A 8 -6.05 -1.71 5.66
N ALA A 9 -5.32 -0.91 4.89
CA ALA A 9 -5.74 0.44 4.53
C ALA A 9 -6.94 0.38 3.58
N THR A 10 -7.92 1.27 3.78
CA THR A 10 -9.00 1.40 2.80
C THR A 10 -8.51 2.19 1.59
N ILE A 11 -9.22 2.09 0.46
CA ILE A 11 -8.87 2.87 -0.73
C ILE A 11 -8.94 4.37 -0.44
N GLU A 12 -9.89 4.81 0.37
CA GLU A 12 -10.03 6.22 0.77
C GLU A 12 -8.85 6.71 1.62
N GLU A 13 -8.22 5.83 2.39
CA GLU A 13 -7.03 6.19 3.15
C GLU A 13 -5.78 6.25 2.29
N MET A 14 -5.65 5.34 1.32
CA MET A 14 -4.56 5.40 0.34
C MET A 14 -4.71 6.64 -0.57
N ALA A 15 -5.95 7.03 -0.88
CA ALA A 15 -6.29 8.21 -1.69
C ALA A 15 -5.99 9.55 -1.00
N LYS A 16 -5.62 9.54 0.29
CA LYS A 16 -5.12 10.76 0.97
C LYS A 16 -3.76 11.23 0.45
N PHE A 17 -3.02 10.35 -0.24
CA PHE A 17 -1.73 10.67 -0.85
C PHE A 17 -1.70 10.32 -2.35
N HIS A 18 -2.14 9.12 -2.71
CA HIS A 18 -2.15 8.70 -4.11
C HIS A 18 -3.38 9.20 -4.86
N SER A 19 -3.29 9.32 -6.19
CA SER A 19 -4.45 9.68 -7.01
C SER A 19 -5.44 8.52 -7.11
N ASP A 20 -6.73 8.85 -7.23
CA ASP A 20 -7.80 7.87 -7.45
C ASP A 20 -7.50 7.01 -8.69
N SER A 21 -7.05 7.66 -9.78
CA SER A 21 -6.69 6.99 -11.03
C SER A 21 -5.59 5.94 -10.88
N TYR A 22 -4.58 6.21 -10.04
CA TYR A 22 -3.50 5.26 -9.78
C TYR A 22 -4.01 4.08 -8.95
N LEU A 23 -4.82 4.34 -7.93
CA LEU A 23 -5.36 3.29 -7.06
C LEU A 23 -6.35 2.39 -7.80
N GLU A 24 -7.19 2.96 -8.67
CA GLU A 24 -8.10 2.22 -9.54
C GLU A 24 -7.31 1.32 -10.52
N HIS A 25 -6.26 1.86 -11.14
CA HIS A 25 -5.39 1.07 -12.02
C HIS A 25 -4.71 -0.07 -11.28
N LEU A 26 -4.10 0.23 -10.12
CA LEU A 26 -3.43 -0.75 -9.28
C LEU A 26 -4.40 -1.85 -8.83
N HIS A 27 -5.64 -1.49 -8.48
CA HIS A 27 -6.65 -2.46 -8.08
C HIS A 27 -7.10 -3.36 -9.23
N LYS A 28 -7.24 -2.81 -10.45
CA LYS A 28 -7.57 -3.56 -11.67
C LYS A 28 -6.50 -4.60 -11.99
N ILE A 29 -5.26 -4.16 -12.16
CA ILE A 29 -4.15 -5.07 -12.55
C ILE A 29 -3.83 -6.11 -11.46
N SER A 30 -4.11 -5.78 -10.19
CA SER A 30 -3.91 -6.69 -9.06
C SER A 30 -4.82 -7.93 -9.12
N GLN A 31 -5.98 -7.84 -9.78
CA GLN A 31 -6.91 -8.97 -9.93
C GLN A 31 -6.59 -9.80 -11.17
N ASP A 32 -6.22 -9.13 -12.26
CA ASP A 32 -6.06 -9.79 -13.56
C ASP A 32 -4.70 -10.50 -13.68
N GLY A 33 -3.64 -9.96 -13.06
CA GLY A 33 -2.27 -10.47 -13.13
C GLY A 33 -1.65 -10.37 -14.53
N ASP A 34 -0.42 -9.84 -14.63
CA ASP A 34 0.37 -9.73 -15.88
C ASP A 34 -0.45 -9.37 -17.13
N ASN A 35 -1.18 -8.26 -17.04
CA ASN A 35 -1.81 -7.64 -18.19
C ASN A 35 -0.82 -6.63 -18.78
N ASP A 36 -0.49 -6.80 -20.07
CA ASP A 36 0.24 -5.84 -20.90
C ASP A 36 -0.58 -4.54 -21.11
N ASP A 37 -1.17 -3.98 -20.04
CA ASP A 37 -1.90 -2.73 -20.06
C ASP A 37 -0.91 -1.60 -20.31
N PRO A 38 -1.00 -0.89 -21.44
CA PRO A 38 -0.05 0.18 -21.78
C PRO A 38 -0.03 1.31 -20.76
N GLN A 39 -1.10 1.49 -19.96
CA GLN A 39 -1.13 2.52 -18.92
C GLN A 39 -0.24 2.19 -17.72
N SER A 40 0.13 0.92 -17.52
CA SER A 40 0.97 0.50 -16.39
C SER A 40 2.32 1.22 -16.36
N THR A 41 2.92 1.49 -17.53
CA THR A 41 4.19 2.22 -17.61
C THR A 41 4.03 3.69 -17.21
N ASP A 42 2.88 4.32 -17.51
CA ASP A 42 2.60 5.70 -17.11
C ASP A 42 2.45 5.83 -15.59
N PHE A 43 2.02 4.76 -14.92
CA PHE A 43 1.96 4.65 -13.46
C PHE A 43 3.25 4.10 -12.82
N GLY A 44 4.33 3.92 -13.60
CA GLY A 44 5.64 3.49 -13.09
C GLY A 44 5.74 2.00 -12.79
N LEU A 45 4.83 1.18 -13.31
CA LEU A 45 4.86 -0.27 -13.21
C LEU A 45 5.58 -0.88 -14.41
N GLY A 46 6.41 -1.88 -14.16
CA GLY A 46 7.33 -2.44 -15.15
C GLY A 46 8.42 -3.28 -14.50
N TYR A 47 9.66 -3.18 -14.99
CA TYR A 47 10.75 -4.05 -14.51
C TYR A 47 11.05 -3.92 -13.00
N ASP A 48 11.23 -2.70 -12.49
CA ASP A 48 11.57 -2.47 -11.07
C ASP A 48 10.35 -2.61 -10.13
N CYS A 49 9.15 -2.38 -10.67
CA CYS A 49 7.86 -2.48 -9.98
C CYS A 49 6.94 -3.42 -10.76
N PRO A 50 7.18 -4.75 -10.71
CA PRO A 50 6.49 -5.71 -11.56
C PRO A 50 5.01 -5.80 -11.19
N ILE A 51 4.18 -6.00 -12.22
CA ILE A 51 2.76 -6.29 -12.04
C ILE A 51 2.67 -7.74 -11.56
N VAL A 52 2.14 -7.91 -10.35
CA VAL A 52 1.91 -9.23 -9.76
C VAL A 52 0.49 -9.30 -9.24
N GLU A 53 -0.11 -10.48 -9.32
CA GLU A 53 -1.40 -10.75 -8.68
C GLU A 53 -1.31 -10.39 -7.18
N GLY A 54 -2.31 -9.66 -6.68
CA GLY A 54 -2.37 -9.22 -5.29
C GLY A 54 -1.51 -7.99 -4.94
N ILE A 55 -0.93 -7.27 -5.92
CA ILE A 55 -0.12 -6.06 -5.64
C ILE A 55 -0.90 -4.96 -4.89
N PHE A 56 -2.20 -4.82 -5.15
CA PHE A 56 -3.05 -3.87 -4.44
C PHE A 56 -3.23 -4.28 -2.97
N ASP A 57 -3.52 -5.55 -2.71
CA ASP A 57 -3.68 -6.08 -1.35
C ASP A 57 -2.38 -5.96 -0.55
N TYR A 58 -1.24 -6.21 -1.21
CA TYR A 58 0.08 -6.00 -0.65
C TYR A 58 0.29 -4.54 -0.23
N ALA A 59 0.06 -3.59 -1.15
CA ALA A 59 0.21 -2.17 -0.88
C ALA A 59 -0.72 -1.70 0.25
N ALA A 60 -1.97 -2.14 0.23
CA ALA A 60 -2.98 -1.81 1.25
C ALA A 60 -2.61 -2.41 2.62
N ALA A 61 -2.05 -3.61 2.68
CA ALA A 61 -1.57 -4.22 3.92
C ALA A 61 -0.37 -3.47 4.50
N VAL A 62 0.60 -3.09 3.67
CA VAL A 62 1.79 -2.34 4.12
C VAL A 62 1.40 -0.93 4.58
N GLY A 63 0.59 -0.22 3.78
CA GLY A 63 0.07 1.10 4.14
C GLY A 63 -0.74 1.06 5.44
N GLY A 64 -1.62 0.07 5.56
CA GLY A 64 -2.44 -0.16 6.75
C GLY A 64 -1.63 -0.50 8.00
N ALA A 65 -0.52 -1.23 7.87
CA ALA A 65 0.41 -1.50 8.96
C ALA A 65 1.09 -0.23 9.47
N SER A 66 1.57 0.64 8.56
CA SER A 66 2.14 1.94 8.93
C SER A 66 1.11 2.86 9.59
N ILE A 67 -0.13 2.90 9.08
CA ILE A 67 -1.19 3.70 9.70
C ILE A 67 -1.58 3.12 11.08
N THR A 68 -1.59 1.79 11.24
CA THR A 68 -1.82 1.15 12.55
C THR A 68 -0.74 1.55 13.55
N ALA A 69 0.52 1.53 13.14
CA ALA A 69 1.64 1.97 13.97
C ALA A 69 1.50 3.45 14.37
N ALA A 70 1.13 4.32 13.42
CA ALA A 70 0.86 5.72 13.70
C ALA A 70 -0.30 5.90 14.70
N GLN A 71 -1.38 5.11 14.56
CA GLN A 71 -2.49 5.14 15.51
C GLN A 71 -2.07 4.71 16.92
N CYS A 72 -1.21 3.70 17.06
CA CYS A 72 -0.69 3.31 18.38
C CYS A 72 0.08 4.44 19.06
N LEU A 73 0.84 5.23 18.29
CA LEU A 73 1.55 6.41 18.80
C LEU A 73 0.56 7.52 19.19
N MET A 74 -0.42 7.83 18.33
CA MET A 74 -1.43 8.86 18.59
C MET A 74 -2.31 8.54 19.81
N ASP A 75 -2.66 7.27 20.00
CA ASP A 75 -3.44 6.80 21.14
C ASP A 75 -2.61 6.67 22.43
N GLN A 76 -1.32 7.04 22.41
CA GLN A 76 -0.39 6.90 23.54
C GLN A 76 -0.27 5.45 24.05
N LYS A 77 -0.49 4.45 23.18
CA LYS A 77 -0.35 3.02 23.52
C LYS A 77 1.11 2.56 23.54
N CYS A 78 1.99 3.32 22.89
CA CYS A 78 3.43 3.08 22.86
C CYS A 78 4.18 4.38 22.56
N GLU A 79 5.47 4.43 22.92
CA GLU A 79 6.39 5.52 22.53
C GLU A 79 7.11 5.24 21.20
N VAL A 80 7.26 3.96 20.86
CA VAL A 80 7.90 3.49 19.62
C VAL A 80 7.02 2.40 19.00
N ALA A 81 6.70 2.57 17.72
CA ALA A 81 6.00 1.59 16.90
C ALA A 81 6.86 1.21 15.70
N ILE A 82 6.86 -0.07 15.33
CA ILE A 82 7.75 -0.61 14.30
C ILE A 82 6.91 -1.32 13.23
N ASN A 83 7.09 -0.91 11.98
CA ASN A 83 6.66 -1.65 10.79
C ASN A 83 7.88 -1.88 9.87
N TRP A 84 8.38 -3.11 9.81
CA TRP A 84 9.56 -3.44 9.00
C TRP A 84 9.28 -3.51 7.50
N ALA A 85 8.01 -3.52 7.07
CA ALA A 85 7.62 -3.74 5.69
C ALA A 85 7.44 -2.46 4.85
N GLY A 86 7.77 -1.28 5.38
CA GLY A 86 7.47 0.02 4.73
C GLY A 86 8.25 0.29 3.42
N TRP A 87 7.73 1.23 2.62
CA TRP A 87 8.29 1.66 1.31
C TRP A 87 8.31 3.18 1.17
N HIS A 88 9.29 3.73 0.43
CA HIS A 88 9.52 5.18 0.31
C HIS A 88 9.60 5.76 -1.11
N HIS A 89 9.59 4.92 -2.16
CA HIS A 89 9.84 5.38 -3.53
C HIS A 89 8.58 5.82 -4.29
N ALA A 90 7.40 5.36 -3.87
CA ALA A 90 6.12 5.69 -4.50
C ALA A 90 5.85 7.21 -4.52
N LYS A 91 5.04 7.65 -5.48
CA LYS A 91 4.71 9.06 -5.74
C LYS A 91 3.21 9.29 -5.77
#